data_AF-A0A2M7QVS7-F1
#
_entry.id   AF-A0A2M7QVS7-F1
#
_cell.length_a   1.000
_cell.length_b   1.000
_cell.length_c   1.000
_cell.angle_alpha   90.00
_cell.angle_beta   90.00
_cell.angle_gamma   90.00
#
_symmetry.space_group_name_H-M   'P 1'
#
loop_
_entity.id
_entity.type
_entity.pdbx_description
1 polymer ?
#
loop_
_entity_poly.entity_id
_entity_poly.type
_entity_poly.pdbx_seq_one_letter_code
_entity_poly.pdbx_strand_id
1 'polypeptide(L)'
;MNNGFIAISTTLVITTLLLVVGLSVSLVSLNYLQTSFSHGQSKEVFYLAESCAEDALLSLNTNGTLPPSVTLPEGNCSITIDTQSGSEISFTVTAIRDSYTHRIQIATNRSTTVIIQSWQHLP
;
A
#
# COMPACT_ATOMS: atom_id res chain seq x y z
N MET A 1 31.43 41.57 -39.88
CA MET A 1 31.66 40.95 -38.55
C MET A 1 30.35 40.63 -37.80
N ASN A 2 29.20 40.47 -38.47
CA ASN A 2 27.91 40.24 -37.79
C ASN A 2 27.47 38.77 -37.76
N ASN A 3 27.96 37.93 -38.68
CA ASN A 3 27.46 36.55 -38.81
C ASN A 3 27.96 35.62 -37.69
N GLY A 4 29.14 35.88 -37.12
CA GLY A 4 29.67 35.09 -35.99
C GLY A 4 28.90 35.29 -34.69
N PHE A 5 28.47 36.52 -34.41
CA PHE A 5 27.66 36.82 -33.22
C PHE A 5 26.27 36.18 -33.29
N ILE A 6 25.66 36.17 -34.47
CA ILE A 6 24.36 35.53 -34.72
C ILE A 6 24.47 33.99 -34.58
N ALA A 7 25.56 33.38 -35.05
CA ALA A 7 25.78 31.94 -34.92
C ALA A 7 25.96 31.50 -33.45
N ILE A 8 26.67 32.30 -32.64
CA ILE A 8 26.89 31.98 -31.22
C ILE A 8 25.60 32.18 -30.40
N SER A 9 24.83 33.24 -30.65
CA SER A 9 23.59 33.48 -29.90
C SER A 9 22.52 32.43 -30.19
N THR A 10 22.38 32.02 -31.45
CA THR A 10 21.40 30.99 -31.86
C THR A 10 21.74 29.61 -31.29
N THR A 11 23.02 29.23 -31.31
CA THR A 11 23.47 27.96 -30.69
C THR A 11 23.30 27.97 -29.17
N LEU A 12 23.52 29.11 -28.50
CA LEU A 12 23.25 29.27 -27.08
C LEU A 12 21.76 29.07 -26.75
N VAL A 13 20.87 29.66 -27.55
CA VAL A 13 19.42 29.50 -27.35
C VAL A 13 18.98 28.06 -27.58
N ILE A 14 19.50 27.39 -28.60
CA ILE A 14 19.15 25.99 -28.89
C ILE A 14 19.64 25.06 -27.77
N THR A 15 20.89 25.23 -27.32
CA THR A 15 21.46 24.40 -26.25
C THR A 15 20.74 24.57 -24.92
N THR A 16 20.40 25.80 -24.55
CA THR A 16 19.60 26.07 -23.34
C THR A 16 18.21 25.44 -23.43
N LEU A 17 17.55 25.49 -24.58
CA LEU A 17 16.26 24.83 -24.78
C LEU A 17 16.36 23.31 -24.63
N LEU A 18 17.38 22.69 -25.23
CA LEU A 18 17.62 21.25 -25.09
C LEU A 18 17.93 20.85 -23.65
N LEU A 19 18.70 21.67 -22.91
CA LEU A 19 18.97 21.47 -21.49
C LEU A 19 17.69 21.51 -20.66
N VAL A 20 16.82 22.50 -20.89
CA VAL A 20 15.54 22.61 -20.17
C VAL A 20 14.69 21.36 -20.40
N VAL A 21 14.54 20.92 -21.66
CA VAL A 21 13.77 19.72 -21.99
C VAL A 21 14.38 18.47 -21.34
N GLY A 22 15.71 18.32 -21.41
CA GLY A 22 16.41 17.18 -20.80
C GLY A 22 16.23 17.12 -19.28
N LEU A 23 16.30 18.27 -18.60
CA LEU A 23 16.06 18.36 -17.16
C LEU A 23 14.62 18.04 -16.80
N SER A 24 13.63 18.56 -17.56
CA SER A 24 12.22 18.26 -17.33
C SER A 24 11.93 16.77 -17.43
N VAL A 25 12.43 16.10 -18.48
CA VAL A 25 12.24 14.65 -18.67
C VAL A 25 12.90 13.85 -17.54
N SER A 26 14.10 14.27 -17.10
CA SER A 26 14.81 13.62 -16.00
C SER A 26 14.02 13.73 -14.68
N LEU A 27 13.51 14.92 -14.37
CA LEU A 27 12.71 15.16 -13.16
C LEU A 27 11.41 14.33 -13.16
N VAL A 28 10.72 14.28 -14.31
CA VAL A 28 9.52 13.48 -14.48
C VAL A 28 9.83 12.00 -14.29
N SER A 29 10.93 11.50 -14.86
CA SER A 29 11.34 10.10 -14.71
C SER A 29 11.62 9.73 -13.26
N LEU A 30 12.30 10.60 -12.50
CA LEU A 30 12.54 10.40 -11.07
C LEU A 30 11.25 10.36 -10.27
N ASN A 31 10.30 11.24 -10.58
CA ASN A 31 8.98 11.24 -9.94
C ASN A 31 8.24 9.92 -10.19
N TYR A 32 8.22 9.44 -11.43
CA TYR A 32 7.61 8.15 -11.76
C TYR A 32 8.25 6.98 -11.01
N LEU A 33 9.57 6.96 -10.85
CA LEU A 33 10.27 5.92 -10.09
C LEU A 33 9.85 5.95 -8.61
N GLN A 34 9.81 7.13 -7.99
CA GLN A 34 9.39 7.27 -6.59
C GLN A 34 7.94 6.86 -6.39
N THR A 35 7.02 7.29 -7.27
CA THR A 35 5.60 6.91 -7.20
C THR A 35 5.43 5.41 -7.41
N SER A 36 6.14 4.82 -8.38
CA SER A 36 6.05 3.38 -8.65
C SER A 36 6.57 2.55 -7.47
N PHE A 37 7.67 2.98 -6.86
CA PHE A 37 8.22 2.34 -5.67
C PHE A 37 7.26 2.45 -4.47
N SER A 38 6.74 3.65 -4.20
CA SER A 38 5.76 3.89 -3.13
C SER A 38 4.50 3.03 -3.31
N HIS A 39 3.99 2.96 -4.54
CA HIS A 39 2.84 2.12 -4.87
C HIS A 39 3.15 0.63 -4.73
N GLY A 40 4.36 0.19 -5.08
CA GLY A 40 4.83 -1.18 -4.86
C GLY A 40 4.83 -1.55 -3.37
N GLN A 41 5.40 -0.70 -2.52
CA GLN A 41 5.43 -0.94 -1.07
C GLN A 41 4.02 -0.94 -0.46
N SER A 42 3.17 0.00 -0.86
CA SER A 42 1.77 0.02 -0.42
C SER A 42 1.03 -1.26 -0.81
N LYS A 43 1.24 -1.77 -2.03
CA LYS A 43 0.66 -3.04 -2.48
C LYS A 43 1.15 -4.23 -1.67
N GLU A 44 2.42 -4.26 -1.29
CA GLU A 44 2.95 -5.34 -0.47
C GLU A 44 2.30 -5.36 0.92
N VAL A 45 2.11 -4.20 1.54
CA VAL A 45 1.41 -4.10 2.82
C VAL A 45 -0.08 -4.44 2.69
N PHE A 46 -0.71 -4.08 1.57
CA PHE A 46 -2.07 -4.50 1.26
C PHE A 46 -2.18 -6.04 1.22
N TYR A 47 -1.31 -6.72 0.48
CA TYR A 47 -1.32 -8.19 0.42
C TYR A 47 -1.00 -8.82 1.77
N LEU A 48 -0.09 -8.24 2.55
CA LEU A 48 0.19 -8.68 3.91
C LEU A 48 -1.08 -8.59 4.79
N ALA A 49 -1.84 -7.49 4.70
CA ALA A 49 -3.09 -7.33 5.44
C ALA A 49 -4.11 -8.39 5.05
N GLU A 50 -4.28 -8.68 3.75
CA GLU A 50 -5.19 -9.70 3.24
C GLU A 50 -4.79 -11.11 3.74
N SER A 51 -3.51 -11.48 3.62
CA SER A 51 -3.01 -12.76 4.13
C SER A 51 -3.25 -12.92 5.64
N CYS A 52 -2.97 -11.86 6.42
CA CYS A 52 -3.22 -11.86 7.85
C CYS A 52 -4.71 -11.99 8.19
N ALA A 53 -5.58 -11.38 7.39
CA ALA A 53 -7.02 -11.50 7.53
C ALA A 53 -7.52 -12.92 7.26
N GLU A 54 -7.01 -13.58 6.22
CA GLU A 54 -7.32 -14.97 5.92
C GLU A 54 -6.86 -15.91 7.05
N ASP A 55 -5.65 -15.72 7.57
CA ASP A 55 -5.12 -16.53 8.67
C ASP A 55 -5.88 -16.29 9.99
N ALA A 56 -6.29 -15.05 10.25
CA ALA A 56 -7.15 -14.71 11.38
C ALA A 56 -8.51 -15.42 11.29
N LEU A 57 -9.13 -15.45 10.10
CA LEU A 57 -10.37 -16.16 9.87
C LEU A 57 -10.20 -17.67 10.00
N LEU A 58 -9.09 -18.21 9.50
CA LEU A 58 -8.76 -19.62 9.68
C LEU A 58 -8.60 -19.98 11.15
N SER A 59 -7.91 -19.14 11.93
CA SER A 59 -7.77 -19.29 13.39
C SER A 59 -9.13 -19.22 14.10
N LEU A 60 -9.98 -18.27 13.69
CA LEU A 60 -11.35 -18.15 14.24
C LEU A 60 -12.22 -19.37 13.90
N ASN A 61 -12.04 -19.98 12.74
CA ASN A 61 -12.77 -21.17 12.32
C ASN A 61 -12.27 -22.45 13.02
N THR A 62 -10.95 -22.59 13.21
CA THR A 62 -10.33 -23.79 13.76
C THR A 62 -10.30 -23.80 15.30
N ASN A 63 -9.83 -22.70 15.90
CA ASN A 63 -9.64 -22.58 17.35
C ASN A 63 -10.80 -21.86 18.03
N GLY A 64 -11.64 -21.17 17.26
CA GLY A 64 -12.75 -20.39 17.81
C GLY A 64 -12.35 -19.07 18.46
N THR A 65 -11.07 -18.70 18.36
CA THR A 65 -10.51 -17.49 18.95
C THR A 65 -9.68 -16.74 17.90
N LEU A 66 -9.68 -15.41 18.01
CA LEU A 66 -8.82 -14.55 17.21
C LEU A 66 -7.50 -14.33 17.96
N PRO A 67 -6.33 -14.61 17.36
CA PRO A 67 -5.07 -14.23 17.95
C PRO A 67 -4.92 -12.70 17.95
N PRO A 68 -4.17 -12.10 18.89
CA PRO A 68 -3.92 -10.66 18.92
C PRO A 68 -2.97 -10.19 17.80
N SER A 69 -2.21 -11.10 17.22
CA SER A 69 -1.26 -10.84 16.13
C SER A 69 -1.03 -12.11 15.31
N VAL A 70 -0.74 -11.92 14.02
CA VAL A 70 -0.36 -13.01 13.11
C VAL A 70 1.01 -12.68 12.51
N THR A 71 1.94 -13.61 12.68
CA THR A 71 3.30 -13.51 12.13
C THR A 71 3.42 -14.44 10.92
N LEU A 72 3.58 -13.86 9.74
CA LEU A 72 3.89 -14.56 8.50
C LEU A 72 5.36 -14.31 8.10
N PRO A 73 5.94 -15.13 7.21
CA PRO A 73 7.29 -14.90 6.68
C PRO A 73 7.48 -13.51 6.06
N GLU A 74 6.42 -12.98 5.45
CA GLU A 74 6.36 -11.65 4.85
C GLU A 74 6.16 -10.50 5.84
N GLY A 75 5.81 -10.74 7.11
CA GLY A 75 5.61 -9.67 8.09
C GLY A 75 4.67 -10.02 9.22
N ASN A 76 4.39 -9.02 10.06
CA ASN A 76 3.50 -9.17 11.21
C ASN A 76 2.31 -8.22 11.09
N CYS A 77 1.15 -8.69 11.51
CA CYS A 77 -0.07 -7.90 11.61
C CYS A 77 -0.63 -7.95 13.02
N SER A 78 -1.29 -6.86 13.43
CA SER A 78 -2.06 -6.83 14.67
C SER A 78 -3.55 -6.98 14.38
N ILE A 79 -4.26 -7.66 15.27
CA ILE A 79 -5.70 -7.86 15.19
C ILE A 79 -6.33 -7.20 16.41
N THR A 80 -7.32 -6.36 16.16
CA THR A 80 -8.09 -5.69 17.20
C THR A 80 -9.55 -6.13 17.07
N ILE A 81 -10.14 -6.63 18.14
CA ILE A 81 -11.57 -6.97 18.16
C ILE A 81 -12.34 -5.68 18.43
N ASP A 82 -13.16 -5.25 17.48
CA ASP A 82 -13.97 -4.03 17.58
C ASP A 82 -15.25 -4.31 18.38
N THR A 83 -15.96 -5.38 18.02
CA THR A 83 -17.19 -5.82 18.67
C THR A 83 -17.27 -7.34 18.73
N GLN A 84 -17.81 -7.86 19.83
CA GLN A 84 -18.12 -9.28 19.98
C GLN A 84 -19.43 -9.42 20.74
N SER A 85 -20.50 -9.82 20.04
CA SER A 85 -21.85 -9.97 20.59
C SER A 85 -22.42 -11.31 20.19
N GLY A 86 -22.36 -12.28 21.11
CA GLY A 86 -22.80 -13.65 20.84
C GLY A 86 -22.01 -14.28 19.69
N SER A 87 -22.70 -14.52 18.57
CA SER A 87 -22.11 -15.08 17.36
C SER A 87 -21.53 -14.01 16.41
N GLU A 88 -21.87 -12.74 16.56
CA GLU A 88 -21.35 -11.67 15.71
C GLU A 88 -20.02 -11.16 16.26
N ILE A 89 -19.00 -11.14 15.40
CA ILE A 89 -17.65 -10.71 15.73
C ILE A 89 -17.19 -9.77 14.61
N SER A 90 -16.87 -8.52 14.98
CA SER A 90 -16.16 -7.58 14.12
C SER A 90 -14.75 -7.39 14.64
N PHE A 91 -13.78 -7.51 13.75
CA PHE A 91 -12.38 -7.28 14.06
C PHE A 91 -11.68 -6.55 12.92
N THR A 92 -10.67 -5.77 13.30
CA THR A 92 -9.81 -5.05 12.37
C THR A 92 -8.41 -5.66 12.38
N VAL A 93 -7.94 -6.05 11.21
CA VAL A 93 -6.57 -6.47 10.95
C VAL A 93 -5.79 -5.25 10.48
N THR A 94 -4.62 -5.01 11.08
CA THR A 94 -3.74 -3.90 10.75
C THR A 94 -2.37 -4.46 10.38
N ALA A 95 -1.97 -4.24 9.13
CA ALA A 95 -0.61 -4.50 8.66
C ALA A 95 0.15 -3.18 8.56
N ILE A 96 1.36 -3.15 9.11
CA ILE A 96 2.23 -1.97 9.07
C ILE A 96 3.59 -2.42 8.55
N ARG A 97 4.07 -1.75 7.51
CA ARG A 97 5.46 -1.84 7.09
C ARG A 97 5.98 -0.47 6.74
N ASP A 98 7.09 -0.09 7.36
CA ASP A 98 7.69 1.23 7.24
C ASP A 98 6.67 2.34 7.51
N SER A 99 6.35 3.16 6.50
CA SER A 99 5.36 4.24 6.58
C SER A 99 4.01 3.89 5.95
N TYR A 100 3.81 2.64 5.52
CA TYR A 100 2.56 2.18 4.91
C TYR A 100 1.77 1.36 5.93
N THR A 101 0.49 1.69 6.05
CA THR A 101 -0.45 0.98 6.91
C THR A 101 -1.67 0.62 6.07
N HIS A 102 -2.07 -0.65 6.12
CA HIS A 102 -3.35 -1.09 5.57
C HIS A 102 -4.16 -1.75 6.67
N ARG A 103 -5.46 -1.43 6.67
CA ARG A 103 -6.40 -1.88 7.68
C ARG A 103 -7.59 -2.51 7.00
N ILE A 104 -7.98 -3.69 7.48
CA ILE A 104 -9.14 -4.41 6.97
C ILE A 104 -10.05 -4.70 8.15
N GLN A 105 -11.29 -4.20 8.08
CA GLN A 105 -12.34 -4.54 9.01
C GLN A 105 -13.20 -5.65 8.44
N ILE A 106 -13.42 -6.67 9.26
CA ILE A 106 -14.15 -7.88 8.90
C ILE A 106 -15.23 -8.09 9.93
N ALA A 107 -16.48 -8.10 9.49
CA ALA A 107 -17.60 -8.56 10.31
C ALA A 107 -17.94 -9.99 9.93
N THR A 108 -18.08 -10.84 10.94
CA THR A 108 -18.38 -12.26 10.77
C THR A 108 -19.49 -12.69 11.72
N ASN A 109 -20.22 -13.71 11.32
CA ASN A 109 -21.12 -14.45 12.19
C ASN A 109 -20.61 -15.87 12.35
N ARG A 110 -20.30 -16.25 13.59
CA ARG A 110 -19.81 -17.56 13.98
C ARG A 110 -20.90 -18.34 14.70
N SER A 111 -21.51 -19.28 13.98
CA SER A 111 -22.36 -20.33 14.55
C SER A 111 -21.56 -21.64 14.58
N THR A 112 -21.89 -22.63 13.74
CA THR A 112 -21.07 -23.84 13.52
C THR A 112 -19.94 -23.64 12.50
N THR A 113 -20.10 -22.64 11.63
CA THR A 113 -19.11 -22.19 10.63
C THR A 113 -18.97 -20.69 10.73
N VAL A 114 -17.82 -20.16 10.30
CA VAL A 114 -17.60 -18.70 10.19
C VAL A 114 -18.18 -18.22 8.85
N ILE A 115 -19.14 -17.30 8.91
CA ILE A 115 -19.72 -16.65 7.73
C ILE A 115 -19.24 -15.20 7.72
N ILE A 116 -18.60 -14.79 6.63
CA ILE A 116 -18.16 -13.41 6.43
C ILE A 116 -19.40 -12.58 6.04
N GLN A 117 -19.69 -11.54 6.83
CA GLN A 117 -20.78 -10.60 6.56
C GLN A 117 -20.27 -9.35 5.83
N SER A 118 -19.08 -8.87 6.20
CA SER A 118 -18.43 -7.74 5.52
C SER A 118 -16.92 -7.89 5.46
N TRP A 119 -16.34 -7.30 4.41
CA TRP A 119 -14.90 -7.14 4.22
C TRP A 119 -14.65 -5.73 3.72
N GLN A 120 -14.14 -4.85 4.58
CA GLN A 120 -13.98 -3.44 4.26
C GLN A 120 -12.54 -2.99 4.52
N HIS A 121 -11.94 -2.39 3.49
CA HIS A 121 -10.69 -1.68 3.61
C HIS A 121 -10.93 -0.34 4.30
N LEU A 122 -10.23 -0.12 5.41
CA LEU A 122 -10.22 1.14 6.13
C LEU A 122 -9.05 2.03 5.65
N PRO A 123 -9.25 3.36 5.63
CA PRO A 123 -8.21 4.32 5.27
C PRO A 123 -7.09 4.40 6.31
#